data_AF-A0A3C0L353-F1
#
_entry.id   AF-A0A3C0L353-F1
#
_cell.length_a   1.000
_cell.length_b   1.000
_cell.length_c   1.000
_cell.angle_alpha   90.00
_cell.angle_beta   90.00
_cell.angle_gamma   90.00
#
_symmetry.space_group_name_H-M   'P 1'
#
loop_
_entity.id
_entity.type
_entity.pdbx_description
1 polymer ?
#
loop_
_entity_poly.entity_id
_entity_poly.type
_entity_poly.pdbx_seq_one_letter_code
_entity_poly.pdbx_strand_id
1 'polypeptide(L)'
;MLWSAGLLPLPDQGLLLLLIPLYIASIITRAIGLYGLAITTIYWWAQVMIKLEIGPLSLVDGQFWTFAITLGVFGSGWWLMGLLIINHVLISEKQSEAELALQKASSAKYSMFDALNQLSLARDNETGNHILRTQHYVRAIALALRDLSVPHASQLDDETIEAMFLAAPLHDVGKVGIPDSILLKPGKLTESEWTTMKTHALIGENVLLSAADQAGSDDLRIAGELAGGHHEKWNGTGYPR
;
A
#
# COMPACT_ATOMS: atom_id res chain seq x y z
N MET A 1 3.01 -24.53 9.99
CA MET A 1 4.28 -23.86 9.61
C MET A 1 4.96 -23.11 10.76
N LEU A 2 4.25 -22.63 11.81
CA LEU A 2 4.90 -21.90 12.92
C LEU A 2 5.71 -22.78 13.90
N TRP A 3 5.45 -24.09 13.94
CA TRP A 3 6.13 -25.02 14.85
C TRP A 3 7.47 -25.55 14.35
N SER A 4 7.64 -25.67 13.04
CA SER A 4 8.90 -26.16 12.45
C SER A 4 10.03 -25.15 12.58
N ALA A 5 9.75 -23.93 13.06
CA ALA A 5 10.72 -22.86 13.25
C ALA A 5 11.24 -22.73 14.71
N GLY A 6 10.78 -23.58 15.64
CA GLY A 6 11.32 -23.63 17.02
C GLY A 6 11.02 -22.42 17.92
N LEU A 7 10.13 -21.52 17.49
CA LEU A 7 9.84 -20.24 18.17
C LEU A 7 8.72 -20.31 19.23
N LEU A 8 8.13 -21.48 19.48
CA LEU A 8 7.10 -21.70 20.50
C LEU A 8 7.43 -22.96 21.32
N PRO A 9 7.20 -22.96 22.65
CA PRO A 9 7.37 -24.15 23.47
C PRO A 9 6.45 -25.27 22.94
N LEU A 10 6.97 -26.50 22.91
CA LEU A 10 6.18 -27.69 22.59
C LEU A 10 4.98 -27.71 23.57
N PRO A 11 3.73 -27.79 23.09
CA PRO A 11 2.56 -27.87 23.92
C PRO A 11 2.64 -29.14 24.74
N ASP A 12 2.05 -29.06 25.93
CA ASP A 12 1.94 -30.18 26.84
C ASP A 12 1.36 -31.40 26.11
N GLN A 13 1.90 -32.58 26.41
CA GLN A 13 1.49 -33.84 25.79
C GLN A 13 -0.02 -34.09 25.86
N GLY A 14 -0.69 -33.54 26.88
CA GLY A 14 -2.16 -33.56 27.03
C GLY A 14 -2.91 -32.79 25.94
N LEU A 15 -2.37 -31.68 25.44
CA LEU A 15 -2.99 -30.87 24.38
C LEU A 15 -2.89 -31.57 23.01
N LEU A 16 -1.76 -32.24 22.75
CA LEU A 16 -1.55 -33.03 21.53
C LEU A 16 -2.48 -34.25 21.47
N LEU A 17 -2.71 -34.91 22.61
CA LEU A 17 -3.66 -36.03 22.72
C LEU A 17 -5.11 -35.64 22.42
N LEU A 18 -5.49 -34.38 22.60
CA LEU A 18 -6.82 -33.85 22.28
C LEU A 18 -6.93 -33.35 20.84
N LEU A 19 -5.90 -32.66 20.33
CA LEU A 19 -5.95 -32.01 19.02
C LEU A 19 -5.81 -33.00 17.86
N ILE A 20 -5.02 -34.07 18.00
CA ILE A 20 -4.82 -35.05 16.92
C ILE A 20 -6.12 -35.80 16.58
N PRO A 21 -6.89 -36.36 17.54
CA PRO A 21 -8.16 -37.02 17.24
C PRO A 21 -9.20 -36.07 16.63
N LEU A 22 -9.27 -34.82 17.10
CA LEU A 22 -10.20 -33.81 16.56
C LEU A 22 -9.85 -33.44 15.11
N TYR A 23 -8.55 -33.32 14.80
CA TYR A 23 -8.07 -33.08 13.44
C TYR A 23 -8.38 -34.25 12.51
N ILE A 24 -8.14 -35.49 12.96
CA ILE A 24 -8.48 -36.71 12.22
C ILE A 24 -9.99 -36.80 11.98
N ALA A 25 -10.80 -36.56 13.02
CA ALA A 25 -12.26 -36.56 12.91
C ALA A 25 -12.77 -35.50 11.92
N SER A 26 -12.16 -34.31 11.89
CA SER A 26 -12.47 -33.26 10.92
C SER A 26 -12.14 -33.68 9.49
N ILE A 27 -10.97 -34.29 9.26
CA ILE A 27 -10.59 -34.83 7.94
C ILE A 27 -11.57 -35.91 7.50
N ILE A 28 -11.90 -36.86 8.37
CA ILE A 28 -12.83 -37.96 8.08
C ILE A 28 -14.22 -37.40 7.73
N THR A 29 -14.73 -36.44 8.51
CA THR A 29 -16.05 -35.84 8.27
C THR A 29 -16.10 -35.11 6.93
N ARG A 30 -15.03 -34.36 6.59
CA ARG A 30 -14.91 -33.69 5.29
C ARG A 30 -14.81 -34.69 4.14
N ALA A 31 -14.06 -35.78 4.32
CA ALA A 31 -13.93 -36.84 3.31
C ALA A 31 -15.26 -37.57 3.08
N ILE A 32 -16.01 -37.88 4.14
CA ILE A 32 -17.36 -38.49 4.04
C ILE A 32 -18.33 -37.53 3.34
N GLY A 33 -18.29 -36.24 3.67
CA GLY A 33 -19.12 -35.22 3.01
C GLY A 33 -18.83 -35.11 1.51
N LEU A 34 -17.56 -35.07 1.12
CA LEU A 34 -17.14 -35.05 -0.29
C LEU A 34 -17.53 -36.34 -1.03
N TYR A 35 -17.38 -37.49 -0.37
CA TYR A 35 -17.76 -38.79 -0.94
C TYR A 35 -19.28 -38.90 -1.12
N GLY A 36 -20.07 -38.42 -0.15
CA GLY A 36 -21.52 -38.34 -0.25
C GLY A 36 -21.97 -37.44 -1.40
N LEU A 37 -21.36 -36.28 -1.55
CA LEU A 37 -21.68 -35.32 -2.62
C LEU A 37 -21.32 -35.89 -4.00
N ALA A 38 -20.18 -36.58 -4.11
CA ALA A 38 -19.80 -37.31 -5.32
C ALA A 38 -20.80 -38.42 -5.66
N ILE A 39 -21.21 -39.25 -4.69
CA ILE A 39 -22.23 -40.29 -4.91
C ILE A 39 -23.55 -39.68 -5.37
N THR A 40 -24.02 -38.60 -4.72
CA THR A 40 -25.28 -37.96 -5.12
C THR A 40 -25.20 -37.38 -6.53
N THR A 41 -24.04 -36.83 -6.92
CA THR A 41 -23.82 -36.29 -8.27
C THR A 41 -23.79 -37.41 -9.31
N ILE A 42 -23.08 -38.51 -9.02
CA ILE A 42 -23.05 -39.73 -9.85
C ILE A 42 -24.46 -40.30 -10.00
N TYR A 43 -25.23 -40.36 -8.90
CA TYR A 43 -26.60 -40.88 -8.90
C TYR A 43 -27.54 -40.02 -9.74
N TRP A 44 -27.56 -38.70 -9.53
CA TRP A 44 -28.37 -37.77 -10.33
C TRP A 44 -27.99 -37.82 -11.81
N TRP A 45 -26.70 -37.92 -12.12
CA TRP A 45 -26.22 -38.05 -13.49
C TRP A 45 -26.65 -39.37 -14.13
N ALA A 46 -26.56 -40.48 -13.41
CA ALA A 46 -27.07 -41.78 -13.87
C ALA A 46 -28.57 -41.72 -14.20
N GLN A 47 -29.38 -41.02 -13.38
CA GLN A 47 -30.80 -40.82 -13.67
C GLN A 47 -31.05 -40.00 -14.95
N VAL A 48 -30.23 -38.98 -15.22
CA VAL A 48 -30.30 -38.21 -16.48
C VAL A 48 -29.95 -39.09 -17.68
N MET A 49 -28.88 -39.89 -17.59
CA MET A 49 -28.46 -40.79 -18.66
C MET A 49 -29.52 -41.85 -18.99
N ILE A 50 -30.16 -42.40 -17.96
CA ILE A 50 -31.31 -43.32 -18.11
C ILE A 50 -32.47 -42.63 -18.84
N LYS A 51 -32.80 -41.38 -18.49
CA LYS A 51 -33.84 -40.61 -19.18
C LYS A 51 -33.51 -40.27 -20.63
N LEU A 52 -32.24 -40.24 -21.00
CA LEU A 52 -31.76 -40.03 -22.36
C LEU A 52 -31.56 -41.35 -23.13
N GLU A 53 -31.96 -42.50 -22.56
CA GLU A 53 -31.80 -43.84 -23.13
C GLU A 53 -30.32 -44.24 -23.39
N ILE A 54 -29.38 -43.57 -22.72
CA ILE A 54 -27.95 -43.92 -22.77
C ILE A 54 -27.66 -44.90 -21.62
N GLY A 55 -27.49 -46.19 -21.96
CA GLY A 55 -27.34 -47.28 -21.01
C GLY A 55 -26.04 -47.20 -20.18
N PRO A 56 -26.08 -47.41 -18.86
CA PRO A 56 -24.91 -47.16 -17.99
C PRO A 56 -23.83 -48.26 -18.00
N LEU A 57 -24.08 -49.45 -18.60
CA LEU A 57 -23.25 -50.64 -18.36
C LEU A 57 -23.07 -51.60 -19.57
N SER A 58 -23.41 -51.21 -20.80
CA SER A 58 -23.01 -52.01 -21.98
C SER A 58 -21.52 -51.76 -22.28
N LEU A 59 -20.68 -52.78 -22.04
CA LEU A 59 -19.27 -52.78 -22.44
C LEU A 59 -19.07 -52.93 -23.97
N VAL A 60 -20.14 -53.30 -24.69
CA VAL A 60 -20.06 -53.74 -26.10
C VAL A 60 -20.43 -52.60 -27.07
N ASP A 61 -21.18 -51.57 -26.64
CA ASP A 61 -21.76 -50.57 -27.55
C ASP A 61 -21.27 -49.11 -27.32
N GLY A 62 -20.11 -48.90 -26.68
CA GLY A 62 -19.51 -47.55 -26.51
C GLY A 62 -20.17 -46.64 -25.46
N GLN A 63 -21.35 -47.01 -24.94
CA GLN A 63 -22.10 -46.23 -23.94
C GLN A 63 -21.37 -46.12 -22.57
N PHE A 64 -20.60 -47.14 -22.18
CA PHE A 64 -19.75 -47.09 -20.99
C PHE A 64 -18.66 -46.01 -21.08
N TRP A 65 -18.03 -45.85 -22.24
CA TRP A 65 -17.00 -44.82 -22.46
C TRP A 65 -17.61 -43.42 -22.43
N THR A 66 -18.83 -43.23 -22.96
CA THR A 66 -19.57 -41.96 -22.84
C THR A 66 -19.86 -41.61 -21.38
N PHE A 67 -20.29 -42.58 -20.57
CA PHE A 67 -20.52 -42.41 -19.13
C PHE A 67 -19.22 -42.09 -18.36
N ALA A 68 -18.14 -42.83 -18.61
CA ALA A 68 -16.86 -42.62 -17.95
C ALA A 68 -16.23 -41.26 -18.31
N ILE A 69 -16.31 -40.85 -19.58
CA ILE A 69 -15.82 -39.53 -20.03
C ILE A 69 -16.66 -38.41 -19.41
N THR A 70 -17.99 -38.53 -19.37
CA THR A 70 -18.82 -37.50 -18.72
C THR A 70 -18.53 -37.40 -17.24
N LEU A 71 -18.36 -38.52 -16.51
CA LEU A 71 -17.99 -38.48 -15.10
C LEU A 71 -16.63 -37.82 -14.86
N GLY A 72 -15.64 -38.13 -15.71
CA GLY A 72 -14.32 -37.52 -15.67
C GLY A 72 -14.35 -36.02 -15.94
N VAL A 73 -15.09 -35.58 -16.97
CA VAL A 73 -15.20 -34.17 -17.36
C VAL A 73 -15.98 -33.36 -16.33
N PHE A 74 -17.14 -33.84 -15.87
CA PHE A 74 -17.95 -33.12 -14.88
C PHE A 74 -17.29 -33.15 -13.49
N GLY A 75 -16.76 -34.28 -13.04
CA GLY A 75 -16.08 -34.38 -11.73
C GLY A 75 -14.82 -33.52 -11.64
N SER A 76 -13.97 -33.54 -12.67
CA SER A 76 -12.77 -32.70 -12.71
C SER A 76 -13.10 -31.22 -12.90
N GLY A 77 -14.16 -30.88 -13.63
CA GLY A 77 -14.65 -29.51 -13.79
C GLY A 77 -15.11 -28.88 -12.47
N TRP A 78 -15.88 -29.61 -11.65
CA TRP A 78 -16.30 -29.13 -10.32
C TRP A 78 -15.13 -28.98 -9.35
N TRP A 79 -14.17 -29.91 -9.40
CA TRP A 79 -12.94 -29.80 -8.61
C TRP A 79 -12.11 -28.58 -9.01
N LEU A 80 -11.90 -28.37 -10.32
CA LEU A 80 -11.21 -27.21 -10.85
C LEU A 80 -11.94 -25.91 -10.48
N MET A 81 -13.26 -25.87 -10.59
CA MET A 81 -14.08 -24.72 -10.18
C MET A 81 -13.90 -24.42 -8.69
N GLY A 82 -13.92 -25.44 -7.84
CA GLY A 82 -13.63 -25.30 -6.40
C GLY A 82 -12.24 -24.73 -6.14
N LEU A 83 -11.22 -25.22 -6.83
CA LEU A 83 -9.85 -24.69 -6.75
C LEU A 83 -9.77 -23.23 -7.22
N LEU A 84 -10.45 -22.88 -8.31
CA LEU A 84 -10.48 -21.51 -8.84
C LEU A 84 -11.18 -20.55 -7.88
N ILE A 85 -12.30 -20.96 -7.27
CA ILE A 85 -13.01 -20.16 -6.26
C ILE A 85 -12.12 -19.96 -5.04
N ILE A 86 -11.50 -21.02 -4.51
CA ILE A 86 -10.59 -20.92 -3.37
C ILE A 86 -9.42 -20.01 -3.70
N ASN A 87 -8.81 -20.17 -4.89
CA ASN A 87 -7.72 -19.32 -5.33
C ASN A 87 -8.16 -17.86 -5.47
N HIS A 88 -9.35 -17.60 -6.01
CA HIS A 88 -9.90 -16.25 -6.12
C HIS A 88 -10.14 -15.62 -4.74
N VAL A 89 -10.71 -16.36 -3.79
CA VAL A 89 -10.90 -15.89 -2.41
C VAL A 89 -9.55 -15.58 -1.76
N LEU A 90 -8.57 -16.48 -1.86
CA LEU A 90 -7.23 -16.26 -1.30
C LEU A 90 -6.53 -15.05 -1.92
N ILE A 91 -6.65 -14.86 -3.24
CA ILE A 91 -6.10 -13.67 -3.93
C ILE A 91 -6.81 -12.42 -3.43
N SER A 92 -8.14 -12.44 -3.30
CA SER A 92 -8.91 -11.29 -2.83
C SER A 92 -8.57 -10.90 -1.39
N GLU A 93 -8.37 -11.89 -0.50
CA GLU A 93 -7.91 -11.65 0.88
C GLU A 93 -6.51 -11.03 0.88
N LYS A 94 -5.59 -11.59 0.09
CA LYS A 94 -4.22 -11.05 -0.04
C LYS A 94 -4.20 -9.63 -0.61
N GLN A 95 -5.07 -9.33 -1.56
CA GLN A 95 -5.23 -7.98 -2.10
C GLN A 95 -5.76 -7.02 -1.04
N SER A 96 -6.78 -7.41 -0.28
CA SER A 96 -7.32 -6.58 0.80
C SER A 96 -6.29 -6.33 1.92
N GLU A 97 -5.51 -7.35 2.28
CA GLU A 97 -4.39 -7.20 3.23
C GLU A 97 -3.34 -6.21 2.71
N ALA A 98 -2.98 -6.30 1.43
CA ALA A 98 -2.01 -5.41 0.79
C ALA A 98 -2.52 -3.96 0.71
N GLU A 99 -3.79 -3.76 0.35
CA GLU A 99 -4.43 -2.45 0.32
C GLU A 99 -4.47 -1.81 1.72
N LEU A 100 -4.82 -2.59 2.75
CA LEU A 100 -4.82 -2.11 4.12
C LEU A 100 -3.41 -1.76 4.60
N ALA A 101 -2.41 -2.57 4.25
CA ALA A 101 -1.01 -2.30 4.57
C ALA A 101 -0.53 -1.00 3.89
N LEU A 102 -0.88 -0.80 2.61
CA LEU A 102 -0.58 0.42 1.87
C LEU A 102 -1.27 1.65 2.48
N GLN A 103 -2.54 1.54 2.84
CA GLN A 103 -3.28 2.63 3.49
C GLN A 103 -2.66 3.02 4.83
N LYS A 104 -2.26 2.04 5.65
CA LYS A 104 -1.55 2.29 6.91
C LYS A 104 -0.21 2.95 6.69
N ALA A 105 0.56 2.51 5.69
CA ALA A 105 1.83 3.13 5.33
C ALA A 105 1.65 4.60 4.89
N SER A 106 0.69 4.89 4.00
CA SER A 106 0.38 6.26 3.58
C SER A 106 -0.10 7.13 4.73
N SER A 107 -0.96 6.62 5.60
CA SER A 107 -1.42 7.36 6.78
C SER A 107 -0.27 7.69 7.75
N ALA A 108 0.64 6.75 7.96
CA ALA A 108 1.83 6.97 8.79
C ALA A 108 2.75 8.01 8.16
N LYS A 109 2.96 7.95 6.84
CA LYS A 109 3.73 8.95 6.08
C LYS A 109 3.17 10.36 6.29
N TYR A 110 1.87 10.55 6.07
CA TYR A 110 1.23 11.87 6.23
C TYR A 110 1.32 12.39 7.66
N SER A 111 1.12 11.52 8.64
CA SER A 111 1.24 11.89 10.05
C SER A 111 2.67 12.33 10.41
N MET A 112 3.68 11.69 9.81
CA MET A 112 5.08 12.04 10.03
C MET A 112 5.44 13.40 9.39
N PHE A 113 4.98 13.64 8.16
CA PHE A 113 5.17 14.93 7.48
C PHE A 113 4.50 16.07 8.25
N ASP A 114 3.26 15.87 8.71
CA ASP A 114 2.58 16.85 9.54
C ASP A 114 3.34 17.07 10.87
N ALA A 115 3.80 16.02 11.55
CA ALA A 115 4.58 16.15 12.78
C ALA A 115 5.86 16.98 12.60
N LEU A 116 6.59 16.79 11.49
CA LEU A 116 7.78 17.59 11.17
C LEU A 116 7.43 19.06 10.92
N ASN A 117 6.34 19.30 10.21
CA ASN A 117 5.82 20.65 10.00
C ASN A 117 5.42 21.32 11.32
N GLN A 118 4.64 20.63 12.18
CA GLN A 118 4.25 21.13 13.49
C GLN A 118 5.47 21.42 14.39
N LEU A 119 6.54 20.63 14.28
CA LEU A 119 7.78 20.89 15.01
C LEU A 119 8.45 22.21 14.58
N SER A 120 8.44 22.52 13.28
CA SER A 120 8.95 23.81 12.80
C SER A 120 8.07 24.97 13.29
N LEU A 121 6.74 24.81 13.17
CA LEU A 121 5.75 25.77 13.66
C LEU A 121 5.77 26.00 15.17
N ALA A 122 6.18 25.01 15.97
CA ALA A 122 6.25 25.19 17.42
C ALA A 122 7.24 26.29 17.83
N ARG A 123 8.19 26.65 16.94
CA ARG A 123 9.17 27.72 17.16
C ARG A 123 8.91 28.99 16.36
N ASP A 124 7.96 28.98 15.44
CA ASP A 124 7.67 30.11 14.56
C ASP A 124 6.18 30.43 14.57
N ASN A 125 5.82 31.71 14.64
CA ASN A 125 4.42 32.12 14.83
C ASN A 125 3.62 32.13 13.52
N GLU A 126 4.03 31.34 12.54
CA GLU A 126 3.31 31.16 11.28
C GLU A 126 1.99 30.43 11.53
N THR A 127 0.90 30.97 11.01
CA THR A 127 -0.42 30.37 11.21
C THR A 127 -0.55 29.08 10.40
N GLY A 128 -1.03 27.99 11.00
CA GLY A 128 -1.28 26.73 10.28
C GLY A 128 -2.19 26.89 9.05
N ASN A 129 -3.08 27.89 9.06
CA ASN A 129 -3.91 28.23 7.90
C ASN A 129 -3.10 28.70 6.68
N HIS A 130 -1.96 29.38 6.87
CA HIS A 130 -1.09 29.76 5.75
C HIS A 130 -0.53 28.53 5.05
N ILE A 131 -0.02 27.58 5.82
CA ILE A 131 0.57 26.34 5.31
C ILE A 131 -0.44 25.55 4.48
N LEU A 132 -1.64 25.33 5.02
CA LEU A 132 -2.70 24.61 4.30
C LEU A 132 -3.03 25.28 2.96
N ARG A 133 -3.12 26.62 2.92
CA ARG A 133 -3.36 27.35 1.67
C ARG A 133 -2.21 27.16 0.68
N THR A 134 -0.96 27.24 1.14
CA THR A 134 0.22 27.06 0.28
C THR A 134 0.22 25.70 -0.39
N GLN A 135 -0.10 24.61 0.32
CA GLN A 135 -0.22 23.28 -0.28
C GLN A 135 -1.23 23.26 -1.43
N HIS A 136 -2.42 23.82 -1.20
CA HIS A 136 -3.47 23.87 -2.23
C HIS A 136 -3.08 24.74 -3.42
N TYR A 137 -2.34 25.83 -3.21
CA TYR A 137 -1.81 26.65 -4.31
C TYR A 137 -0.79 25.88 -5.14
N VAL A 138 0.15 25.17 -4.51
CA VAL A 138 1.13 24.33 -5.21
C VAL A 138 0.42 23.30 -6.09
N ARG A 139 -0.58 22.58 -5.56
CA ARG A 139 -1.36 21.61 -6.32
C ARG A 139 -2.12 22.23 -7.48
N ALA A 140 -2.80 23.35 -7.25
CA ALA A 140 -3.57 24.03 -8.29
C ALA A 140 -2.68 24.52 -9.43
N ILE A 141 -1.51 25.08 -9.11
CA ILE A 141 -0.52 25.52 -10.09
C ILE A 141 0.04 24.32 -10.87
N ALA A 142 0.41 23.24 -10.19
CA ALA A 142 0.96 22.05 -10.85
C ALA A 142 -0.05 21.40 -11.82
N LEU A 143 -1.32 21.30 -11.42
CA LEU A 143 -2.40 20.83 -12.28
C LEU A 143 -2.59 21.74 -13.51
N ALA A 144 -2.61 23.06 -13.30
CA ALA A 144 -2.73 24.00 -14.41
C ALA A 144 -1.53 23.93 -15.37
N LEU A 145 -0.31 23.78 -14.85
CA LEU A 145 0.90 23.64 -15.68
C LEU A 145 0.88 22.34 -16.49
N ARG A 146 0.41 21.24 -15.90
CA ARG A 146 0.24 19.96 -16.60
C ARG A 146 -0.66 20.10 -17.83
N ASP A 147 -1.76 20.85 -17.69
CA ASP A 147 -2.73 21.04 -18.77
C ASP A 147 -2.22 21.99 -19.88
N LEU A 148 -1.28 22.87 -19.57
CA LEU A 148 -0.75 23.88 -20.50
C LEU A 148 0.28 23.35 -21.51
N SER A 149 0.58 22.05 -21.54
CA SER A 149 1.56 21.41 -22.46
C SER A 149 2.93 22.12 -22.47
N VAL A 150 3.34 22.66 -21.33
CA VAL A 150 4.64 23.32 -21.18
C VAL A 150 5.78 22.30 -21.18
N PRO A 151 7.04 22.72 -21.44
CA PRO A 151 8.20 21.85 -21.24
C PRO A 151 8.14 21.22 -19.84
N HIS A 152 8.46 19.93 -19.76
CA HIS A 152 8.43 19.15 -18.50
C HIS A 152 7.04 18.91 -17.90
N ALA A 153 5.93 19.29 -18.56
CA ALA A 153 4.58 18.94 -18.10
C ALA A 153 4.37 17.43 -17.91
N SER A 154 5.09 16.59 -18.66
CA SER A 154 5.08 15.13 -18.50
C SER A 154 5.65 14.63 -17.18
N GLN A 155 6.38 15.48 -16.44
CA GLN A 155 6.90 15.18 -15.10
C GLN A 155 5.87 15.47 -13.99
N LEU A 156 4.75 16.12 -14.32
CA LEU A 156 3.69 16.46 -13.37
C LEU A 156 2.60 15.37 -13.38
N ASP A 157 2.97 14.11 -13.11
CA ASP A 157 1.98 13.05 -12.92
C ASP A 157 1.26 13.16 -11.56
N ASP A 158 0.21 12.37 -11.36
CA ASP A 158 -0.61 12.45 -10.15
C ASP A 158 0.21 12.15 -8.87
N GLU A 159 1.20 11.26 -8.97
CA GLU A 159 2.08 10.92 -7.85
C GLU A 159 3.01 12.08 -7.49
N THR A 160 3.64 12.70 -8.48
CA THR A 160 4.52 13.86 -8.30
C THR A 160 3.75 15.06 -7.75
N ILE A 161 2.54 15.33 -8.27
CA ILE A 161 1.70 16.43 -7.79
C ILE A 161 1.28 16.21 -6.33
N GLU A 162 0.93 14.97 -5.97
CA GLU A 162 0.60 14.64 -4.58
C GLU A 162 1.83 14.75 -3.66
N ALA A 163 3.00 14.32 -4.13
CA ALA A 163 4.27 14.50 -3.42
C ALA A 163 4.58 15.99 -3.18
N MET A 164 4.43 16.84 -4.20
CA MET A 164 4.58 18.30 -4.07
C MET A 164 3.58 18.91 -3.08
N PHE A 165 2.32 18.44 -3.10
CA PHE A 165 1.28 18.89 -2.17
C PHE A 165 1.66 18.57 -0.71
N LEU A 166 2.18 17.37 -0.46
CA LEU A 166 2.63 16.92 0.86
C LEU A 166 3.93 17.58 1.31
N ALA A 167 4.83 17.87 0.37
CA ALA A 167 6.11 18.52 0.60
C ALA A 167 5.98 20.01 0.94
N ALA A 168 4.99 20.70 0.36
CA ALA A 168 4.82 22.15 0.49
C ALA A 168 4.85 22.71 1.93
N PRO A 169 4.29 22.07 2.98
CA PRO A 169 4.43 22.51 4.37
C PRO A 169 5.86 22.54 4.88
N LEU A 170 6.70 21.62 4.37
CA LEU A 170 8.06 21.42 4.86
C LEU A 170 9.05 22.44 4.31
N HIS A 171 8.64 23.39 3.46
CA HIS A 171 9.54 24.42 2.91
C HIS A 171 10.33 25.15 3.99
N ASP A 172 9.70 25.39 5.14
CA ASP A 172 10.25 26.11 6.28
C ASP A 172 10.78 25.19 7.39
N VAL A 173 10.90 23.87 7.17
CA VAL A 173 11.35 22.93 8.22
C VAL A 173 12.74 23.27 8.76
N GLY A 174 13.60 23.89 7.94
CA GLY A 174 14.95 24.28 8.33
C GLY A 174 15.02 25.41 9.36
N LYS A 175 13.89 26.10 9.66
CA LYS A 175 13.83 27.10 10.74
C LYS A 175 14.20 26.51 12.10
N VAL A 176 14.05 25.19 12.28
CA VAL A 176 14.53 24.48 13.48
C VAL A 176 16.04 24.64 13.72
N GLY A 177 16.83 24.96 12.70
CA GLY A 177 18.26 25.21 12.82
C GLY A 177 18.64 26.67 13.10
N ILE A 178 17.67 27.59 13.12
CA ILE A 178 17.94 29.03 13.32
C ILE A 178 17.95 29.36 14.82
N PRO A 179 18.91 30.15 15.33
CA PRO A 179 18.94 30.56 16.75
C PRO A 179 17.70 31.37 17.15
N ASP A 180 17.17 31.15 18.36
CA ASP A 180 16.00 31.87 18.88
C ASP A 180 16.17 33.39 18.89
N SER A 181 17.39 33.87 19.18
CA SER A 181 17.71 35.31 19.18
C SER A 181 17.54 35.98 17.81
N ILE A 182 17.53 35.19 16.74
CA ILE A 182 17.28 35.63 15.36
C ILE A 182 15.84 35.32 14.96
N LEU A 183 15.38 34.07 15.17
CA LEU A 183 14.05 33.61 14.77
C LEU A 183 12.92 34.38 15.47
N LEU A 184 13.05 34.61 16.77
CA LEU A 184 12.02 35.23 17.60
C LEU A 184 12.28 36.72 17.85
N LYS A 185 13.22 37.33 17.12
CA LYS A 185 13.61 38.73 17.34
C LYS A 185 12.44 39.68 17.07
N PRO A 186 12.00 40.49 18.05
CA PRO A 186 10.98 41.50 17.80
C PRO A 186 11.60 42.68 17.05
N GLY A 187 11.42 42.74 15.72
CA GLY A 187 11.86 43.85 14.88
C GLY A 187 12.61 43.41 13.63
N LYS A 188 13.30 44.36 12.99
CA LYS A 188 14.09 44.07 11.78
C LYS A 188 15.38 43.34 12.14
N LEU A 189 15.72 42.33 11.34
CA LEU A 189 17.01 41.66 11.40
C LEU A 189 18.11 42.59 10.87
N THR A 190 19.30 42.53 11.48
CA THR A 190 20.51 43.12 10.90
C THR A 190 20.96 42.32 9.68
N GLU A 191 21.90 42.84 8.91
CA GLU A 191 22.41 42.15 7.72
C GLU A 191 23.08 40.80 8.05
N SER A 192 23.79 40.72 9.18
CA SER A 192 24.40 39.47 9.65
C SER A 192 23.35 38.46 10.11
N GLU A 193 22.35 38.91 10.89
CA GLU A 193 21.24 38.08 11.33
C GLU A 193 20.40 37.59 10.15
N TRP A 194 20.19 38.45 9.14
CA TRP A 194 19.52 38.08 7.90
C TRP A 194 20.30 37.02 7.12
N THR A 195 21.63 37.14 7.08
CA THR A 195 22.50 36.13 6.46
C THR A 195 22.35 34.77 7.14
N THR A 196 22.27 34.74 8.47
CA THR A 196 21.96 33.51 9.21
C THR A 196 20.52 33.05 8.97
N MET A 197 19.52 33.94 8.95
CA MET A 197 18.14 33.56 8.69
C MET A 197 17.98 32.85 7.34
N LYS A 198 18.65 33.33 6.28
CA LYS A 198 18.62 32.71 4.95
C LYS A 198 19.12 31.25 4.93
N THR A 199 19.89 30.80 5.92
CA THR A 199 20.40 29.43 5.94
C THR A 199 19.32 28.39 6.21
N HIS A 200 18.11 28.78 6.66
CA HIS A 200 17.02 27.83 6.90
C HIS A 200 16.70 27.01 5.64
N ALA A 201 16.73 27.63 4.46
CA ALA A 201 16.48 26.94 3.19
C ALA A 201 17.50 25.80 2.97
N LEU A 202 18.79 26.10 3.14
CA LEU A 202 19.87 25.11 2.99
C LEU A 202 19.84 24.05 4.10
N ILE A 203 19.48 24.42 5.33
CA ILE A 203 19.33 23.46 6.45
C ILE A 203 18.20 22.48 6.14
N GLY A 204 17.04 22.98 5.72
CA GLY A 204 15.88 22.17 5.37
C GLY A 204 16.19 21.21 4.22
N GLU A 205 16.78 21.74 3.15
CA GLU A 205 17.24 20.94 2.00
C GLU A 205 18.18 19.81 2.43
N ASN A 206 19.26 20.12 3.16
CA ASN A 206 20.25 19.13 3.55
C ASN A 206 19.64 18.01 4.41
N VAL A 207 18.75 18.35 5.35
CA VAL A 207 18.10 17.36 6.22
C VAL A 207 17.19 16.44 5.41
N LEU A 208 16.36 17.02 4.53
CA LEU A 208 15.38 16.27 3.74
C LEU A 208 16.05 15.42 2.66
N LEU A 209 17.05 15.94 1.95
CA LEU A 209 17.80 15.17 0.95
C LEU A 209 18.60 14.03 1.59
N SER A 210 19.23 14.27 2.74
CA SER A 210 19.93 13.20 3.45
C SER A 210 18.99 12.08 3.90
N ALA A 211 17.76 12.43 4.33
CA ALA A 211 16.74 11.44 4.65
C ALA A 211 16.20 10.73 3.39
N ALA A 212 16.05 11.45 2.27
CA ALA A 212 15.65 10.89 0.98
C ALA A 212 16.65 9.84 0.49
N ASP A 213 17.95 10.12 0.56
CA ASP A 213 19.00 9.20 0.13
C ASP A 213 19.04 7.92 0.98
N GLN A 214 18.84 8.06 2.30
CA GLN A 214 18.80 6.92 3.22
C GLN A 214 17.57 6.03 3.01
N ALA A 215 16.42 6.64 2.74
CA ALA A 215 15.15 5.93 2.59
C ALA A 215 14.86 5.50 1.14
N GLY A 216 15.59 6.03 0.16
CA GLY A 216 15.24 5.91 -1.26
C GLY A 216 13.88 6.54 -1.57
N SER A 217 13.58 7.71 -0.99
CA SER A 217 12.24 8.33 -1.04
C SER A 217 12.21 9.55 -1.96
N ASP A 218 11.42 9.46 -3.03
CA ASP A 218 11.21 10.58 -3.95
C ASP A 218 10.39 11.71 -3.32
N ASP A 219 9.42 11.39 -2.45
CA ASP A 219 8.66 12.40 -1.69
C ASP A 219 9.57 13.31 -0.86
N LEU A 220 10.55 12.73 -0.14
CA LEU A 220 11.50 13.50 0.66
C LEU A 220 12.48 14.27 -0.21
N ARG A 221 12.81 13.76 -1.39
CA ARG A 221 13.66 14.45 -2.36
C ARG A 221 12.98 15.71 -2.88
N ILE A 222 11.72 15.60 -3.30
CA ILE A 222 10.88 16.74 -3.70
C ILE A 222 10.77 17.74 -2.54
N ALA A 223 10.57 17.27 -1.31
CA ALA A 223 10.52 18.14 -0.14
C ALA A 223 11.84 18.89 0.09
N GLY A 224 12.98 18.23 -0.08
CA GLY A 224 14.30 18.84 0.05
C GLY A 224 14.56 19.91 -1.01
N GLU A 225 14.26 19.60 -2.27
CA GLU A 225 14.37 20.55 -3.39
C GLU A 225 13.47 21.78 -3.18
N LEU A 226 12.25 21.57 -2.69
CA LEU A 226 11.31 22.65 -2.40
C LEU A 226 11.78 23.51 -1.21
N ALA A 227 12.29 22.90 -0.13
CA ALA A 227 12.88 23.61 0.99
C ALA A 227 14.12 24.42 0.59
N GLY A 228 14.97 23.89 -0.28
CA GLY A 228 16.14 24.62 -0.79
C GLY A 228 15.75 25.75 -1.75
N GLY A 229 14.81 25.49 -2.65
CA GLY A 229 14.50 26.38 -3.77
C GLY A 229 13.45 27.47 -3.53
N HIS A 230 12.66 27.41 -2.45
CA HIS A 230 11.47 28.28 -2.31
C HIS A 230 11.75 29.79 -2.19
N HIS A 231 13.00 30.18 -1.91
CA HIS A 231 13.43 31.58 -1.90
C HIS A 231 14.33 31.96 -3.09
N GLU A 232 14.58 31.02 -4.00
CA GLU A 232 15.25 31.32 -5.26
C GLU A 232 14.37 32.23 -6.12
N LYS A 233 15.02 33.05 -6.95
CA LYS A 233 14.33 33.97 -7.84
C LYS A 233 14.76 33.66 -9.26
N TRP A 234 13.81 33.71 -10.18
CA TRP A 234 14.06 33.46 -11.61
C TRP A 234 15.21 34.31 -12.20
N ASN A 235 15.44 35.51 -11.66
CA ASN A 235 16.52 36.40 -12.07
C ASN A 235 17.89 36.10 -11.42
N GLY A 236 18.03 35.01 -10.65
CA GLY A 236 19.27 34.61 -9.97
C GLY A 236 19.64 35.44 -8.74
N THR A 237 18.75 36.31 -8.24
CA THR A 237 19.02 37.15 -7.04
C THR A 237 18.45 36.55 -5.75
N GLY A 238 18.06 35.28 -5.80
CA GLY A 238 17.48 34.54 -4.68
C GLY A 238 18.53 33.99 -3.72
N TYR A 239 18.11 33.05 -2.87
CA TYR A 239 18.98 32.27 -2.00
C TYR A 239 18.37 30.88 -1.77
N PRO A 240 19.16 29.86 -1.40
CA PRO A 240 20.61 29.88 -1.15
C PRO A 240 21.48 29.89 -2.42
N ARG A 241 20.88 29.70 -3.59
CA ARG A 241 21.56 29.66 -4.90
C ARG A 241 20.89 30.58 -5.93
#